data_AF-A0A8X6FJ82-F1
#
_entry.id   AF-A0A8X6FJ82-F1
#
_cell.length_a   1.000
_cell.length_b   1.000
_cell.length_c   1.000
_cell.angle_alpha   90.00
_cell.angle_beta   90.00
_cell.angle_gamma   90.00
#
_symmetry.space_group_name_H-M   'P 1'
#
loop_
_entity.id
_entity.type
_entity.pdbx_description
1 polymer ?
#
loop_
_entity_poly.entity_id
_entity_poly.type
_entity_poly.pdbx_seq_one_letter_code
_entity_poly.pdbx_strand_id
1 'polypeptide(L)'
;MGEDFEKIIVATIKLLASQELAFRGSPEDITSRQKGNYLSCLVHLAQFDDLLSEHLRRYANKGKGPVSYLTHQICNEFMELMKIKLVETFI
;
A
#
# COMPACT_ATOMS: atom_id res chain seq x y z
N MET A 1 -13.16 4.40 -11.22
CA MET A 1 -12.27 4.03 -10.09
C MET A 1 -11.67 5.35 -9.63
N GLY A 2 -11.88 5.76 -8.37
CA GLY A 2 -11.57 7.14 -7.95
C GLY A 2 -10.06 7.38 -7.94
N GLU A 3 -9.60 8.44 -8.63
CA GLU A 3 -8.18 8.83 -8.68
C GLU A 3 -7.52 8.95 -7.29
N ASP A 4 -8.32 9.14 -6.25
CA ASP A 4 -7.87 9.43 -4.90
C ASP A 4 -7.21 8.22 -4.21
N PHE A 5 -7.64 7.00 -4.56
CA PHE A 5 -7.06 5.78 -4.00
C PHE A 5 -5.59 5.58 -4.44
N GLU A 6 -5.29 5.76 -5.72
CA GLU A 6 -3.93 5.63 -6.25
C GLU A 6 -2.99 6.69 -5.66
N LYS A 7 -3.50 7.93 -5.49
CA LYS A 7 -2.77 9.02 -4.84
C LYS A 7 -2.39 8.65 -3.39
N ILE A 8 -3.29 8.01 -2.65
CA ILE A 8 -3.03 7.54 -1.27
C ILE A 8 -1.91 6.49 -1.24
N ILE A 9 -1.93 5.52 -2.15
CA ILE A 9 -0.88 4.48 -2.22
C ILE A 9 0.49 5.11 -2.49
N VAL A 10 0.58 5.95 -3.52
CA VAL A 10 1.84 6.62 -3.91
C VAL A 10 2.35 7.53 -2.81
N ALA A 11 1.47 8.31 -2.17
CA ALA A 11 1.85 9.19 -1.06
C ALA A 11 2.38 8.39 0.14
N THR A 12 1.73 7.28 0.48
CA THR A 12 2.16 6.39 1.57
C THR A 12 3.54 5.79 1.29
N ILE A 13 3.78 5.31 0.06
CA ILE A 13 5.09 4.74 -0.31
C ILE A 13 6.18 5.82 -0.26
N LYS A 14 5.93 7.01 -0.81
CA LYS A 14 6.88 8.13 -0.77
C LYS A 14 7.22 8.54 0.67
N LEU A 15 6.22 8.64 1.54
CA LEU A 15 6.42 8.97 2.95
C LEU A 15 7.35 7.95 3.62
N LEU A 16 7.02 6.66 3.54
CA LEU A 16 7.81 5.60 4.18
C LEU A 16 9.23 5.53 3.62
N ALA A 17 9.40 5.67 2.29
CA ALA A 17 10.70 5.75 1.64
C ALA A 17 11.53 6.92 2.17
N SER A 18 10.94 8.12 2.26
CA SER A 18 11.63 9.34 2.71
C SER A 18 12.09 9.29 4.16
N GLN A 19 11.45 8.44 4.98
CA GLN A 19 11.74 8.25 6.39
C GLN A 19 12.56 6.97 6.65
N GLU A 20 13.01 6.27 5.59
CA GLU A 20 13.73 5.00 5.68
C GLU A 20 12.98 3.92 6.48
N LEU A 21 11.64 4.00 6.51
CA LEU A 21 10.81 3.07 7.26
C LEU A 21 10.55 1.81 6.46
N ALA A 22 10.70 0.66 7.12
CA ALA A 22 10.36 -0.63 6.52
C ALA A 22 8.87 -0.67 6.12
N PHE A 23 8.59 -0.96 4.86
CA PHE A 23 7.21 -1.07 4.36
C PHE A 23 6.48 -2.29 4.91
N ARG A 24 7.22 -3.39 5.09
CA ARG A 24 6.69 -4.73 5.37
C ARG A 24 6.87 -5.13 6.82
N GLY A 25 5.99 -6.00 7.25
CA GLY A 25 6.10 -6.75 8.49
C GLY A 25 5.62 -8.17 8.24
N SER A 26 5.95 -9.09 9.14
CA SER A 26 5.59 -10.50 9.01
C SER A 26 4.88 -10.95 10.29
N PRO A 27 3.64 -11.47 10.22
CA PRO A 27 2.85 -11.78 9.02
C PRO A 27 2.08 -10.57 8.43
N GLU A 28 1.79 -10.63 7.13
CA GLU A 28 0.96 -9.65 6.40
C GLU A 28 -0.54 -9.90 6.62
N ASP A 29 -1.01 -9.61 7.83
CA ASP A 29 -2.41 -9.71 8.24
C ASP A 29 -2.83 -8.41 8.95
N ILE A 30 -4.03 -7.90 8.68
CA ILE A 30 -4.53 -6.65 9.27
C ILE A 30 -4.66 -6.72 10.81
N THR A 31 -4.90 -7.92 11.34
CA THR A 31 -5.05 -8.22 12.76
C THR A 31 -3.71 -8.44 13.45
N SER A 32 -2.64 -8.62 12.67
CA SER A 32 -1.29 -8.82 13.21
C SER A 32 -0.76 -7.53 13.84
N ARG A 33 -0.19 -7.65 15.04
CA ARG A 33 0.60 -6.57 15.65
C ARG A 33 1.90 -6.30 14.88
N GLN A 34 2.37 -7.28 14.11
CA GLN A 34 3.58 -7.20 13.28
C GLN A 34 3.28 -6.80 11.83
N LYS A 35 2.09 -6.26 11.55
CA LYS A 35 1.77 -5.72 10.23
C LYS A 35 2.73 -4.58 9.86
N GLY A 36 3.18 -4.58 8.61
CA GLY A 36 4.11 -3.56 8.10
C GLY A 36 3.55 -2.14 8.18
N ASN A 37 4.45 -1.16 8.11
CA ASN A 37 4.08 0.26 8.17
C ASN A 37 3.13 0.65 7.02
N TYR A 38 3.33 0.08 5.83
CA TYR A 38 2.46 0.32 4.68
C TYR A 38 1.01 -0.09 4.98
N LEU A 39 0.80 -1.33 5.44
CA LEU A 39 -0.54 -1.81 5.77
C LEU A 39 -1.14 -1.02 6.94
N SER A 40 -0.33 -0.67 7.95
CA SER A 40 -0.79 0.17 9.06
C SER A 40 -1.30 1.54 8.59
N CYS A 41 -0.55 2.24 7.73
CA CYS A 41 -0.96 3.54 7.19
C CYS A 41 -2.28 3.44 6.43
N LEU A 42 -2.46 2.44 5.56
CA LEU A 42 -3.69 2.27 4.80
C LEU A 42 -4.90 1.99 5.69
N VAL A 43 -4.74 1.20 6.74
CA VAL A 43 -5.79 0.94 7.74
C VAL A 43 -6.21 2.22 8.46
N HIS A 44 -5.25 3.09 8.79
CA HIS A 44 -5.57 4.37 9.42
C HIS A 44 -6.24 5.34 8.46
N LEU A 45 -5.77 5.43 7.21
CA LEU A 45 -6.33 6.32 6.20
C LEU A 45 -7.75 5.91 5.78
N ALA A 46 -8.07 4.62 5.82
CA ALA A 46 -9.41 4.11 5.53
C ALA A 46 -10.51 4.65 6.45
N GLN A 47 -10.16 5.21 7.61
CA GLN A 47 -11.14 5.88 8.48
C GLN A 47 -11.72 7.15 7.85
N PHE A 48 -11.04 7.69 6.84
CA PHE A 48 -11.39 8.96 6.20
C PHE A 48 -11.77 8.80 4.72
N ASP A 49 -11.71 7.58 4.19
CA ASP A 49 -11.99 7.27 2.78
C ASP A 49 -12.81 5.98 2.69
N ASP A 50 -14.09 6.13 2.35
CA ASP A 50 -15.05 5.02 2.23
C ASP A 50 -14.65 4.01 1.14
N LEU A 51 -14.00 4.46 0.06
CA LEU A 51 -13.53 3.57 -1.01
C LEU A 51 -12.35 2.72 -0.52
N LEU A 52 -11.40 3.34 0.19
CA LEU A 52 -10.28 2.64 0.79
C LEU A 52 -10.77 1.68 1.89
N SER A 53 -11.74 2.08 2.70
CA SER A 53 -12.38 1.24 3.71
C SER A 53 -13.05 0.00 3.10
N GLU A 54 -13.85 0.19 2.05
CA GLU A 54 -14.49 -0.91 1.34
C GLU A 54 -13.46 -1.83 0.66
N HIS A 55 -12.37 -1.27 0.14
CA HIS A 55 -11.26 -2.04 -0.42
C HIS A 55 -10.58 -2.90 0.65
N LEU A 56 -10.24 -2.34 1.81
CA LEU A 56 -9.70 -3.08 2.95
C LEU A 56 -10.66 -4.20 3.37
N ARG A 57 -11.95 -3.91 3.53
CA ARG A 57 -12.96 -4.90 3.94
C ARG A 57 -13.03 -6.08 2.99
N ARG A 58 -12.89 -5.84 1.68
CA ARG A 58 -12.96 -6.90 0.66
C ARG A 58 -11.69 -7.75 0.56
N TYR A 59 -10.53 -7.16 0.82
CA TYR A 59 -9.25 -7.74 0.39
C TYR A 59 -8.14 -7.83 1.46
N ALA A 60 -8.27 -7.20 2.63
CA ALA A 60 -7.20 -7.17 3.64
C ALA A 60 -6.92 -8.54 4.31
N ASN A 61 -7.94 -9.40 4.39
CA ASN A 61 -7.85 -10.70 5.08
C ASN A 61 -7.89 -11.90 4.14
N LYS A 62 -7.89 -11.67 2.82
CA LYS A 62 -7.82 -12.76 1.85
C LYS A 62 -6.35 -13.11 1.65
N GLY A 63 -5.82 -13.95 2.55
CA GLY A 63 -4.44 -14.45 2.53
C GLY A 63 -4.00 -15.24 1.29
N LYS A 64 -4.80 -15.22 0.20
CA LYS A 64 -4.54 -15.63 -1.19
C LYS A 64 -5.84 -15.44 -1.98
N GLY A 65 -5.94 -14.36 -2.74
CA GLY A 65 -7.10 -13.99 -3.57
C GLY A 65 -6.76 -12.81 -4.47
N PRO A 66 -7.50 -12.58 -5.56
CA PRO A 66 -7.04 -11.77 -6.69
C PRO A 66 -6.63 -10.37 -6.24
N VAL A 67 -5.35 -10.06 -6.46
CA VAL A 67 -4.75 -8.72 -6.54
C VAL A 67 -5.35 -7.70 -5.57
N SER A 68 -4.94 -7.78 -4.31
CA SER A 68 -5.21 -6.74 -3.32
C SER A 68 -4.08 -5.72 -3.35
N TYR A 69 -4.38 -4.42 -3.41
CA TYR A 69 -3.37 -3.34 -3.31
C TYR A 69 -2.66 -3.31 -1.93
N LEU A 70 -3.09 -4.19 -1.04
CA LEU A 70 -2.62 -4.39 0.32
C LEU A 70 -1.56 -5.48 0.41
N THR A 71 -1.43 -6.33 -0.61
CA THR A 71 -0.39 -7.36 -0.62
C THR A 71 0.97 -6.74 -0.87
N HIS A 72 2.02 -7.45 -0.46
CA HIS A 72 3.36 -7.06 -0.86
C HIS A 72 3.57 -6.95 -2.34
N GLN A 73 2.93 -7.82 -3.12
CA GLN A 73 3.14 -7.89 -4.56
C GLN A 73 2.75 -6.58 -5.21
N ILE A 74 1.58 -6.02 -4.88
CA ILE A 74 1.15 -4.75 -5.47
C ILE A 74 1.97 -3.57 -4.96
N CYS A 75 2.29 -3.52 -3.66
CA CYS A 75 3.22 -2.52 -3.14
C CYS A 75 4.58 -2.54 -3.88
N ASN A 76 5.10 -3.73 -4.21
CA ASN A 76 6.31 -3.88 -5.03
C ASN A 76 6.12 -3.40 -6.47
N GLU A 77 4.98 -3.71 -7.10
CA GLU A 77 4.67 -3.24 -8.45
C GLU A 77 4.63 -1.71 -8.52
N PHE A 78 4.00 -1.04 -7.54
CA PHE A 78 4.02 0.42 -7.45
C PHE A 78 5.44 0.97 -7.27
N MET A 79 6.26 0.33 -6.43
CA MET A 79 7.68 0.72 -6.28
C MET A 79 8.46 0.58 -7.58
N GLU A 80 8.26 -0.50 -8.33
CA GLU A 80 8.94 -0.72 -9.61
C GLU A 80 8.47 0.28 -10.67
N LEU A 81 7.16 0.55 -10.77
CA LEU A 81 6.61 1.56 -11.67
C LEU A 81 7.15 2.97 -11.34
N MET A 82 7.23 3.31 -10.06
CA MET A 82 7.82 4.58 -9.62
C MET A 82 9.30 4.67 -9.95
N LYS A 83 10.05 3.58 -9.80
CA LYS A 83 11.46 3.50 -10.17
C LYS A 83 11.67 3.68 -11.68
N ILE A 84 10.87 3.00 -12.52
CA ILE A 84 10.94 3.15 -13.98
C ILE A 84 10.71 4.61 -14.37
N LYS A 85 9.65 5.24 -13.86
CA LYS A 85 9.32 6.63 -14.17
C LYS A 85 10.38 7.62 -13.68
N LEU A 86 11.01 7.33 -12.53
CA LEU A 86 12.13 8.10 -12.02
C LEU A 86 13.31 8.05 -13.00
N VAL A 87 13.67 6.84 -13.45
CA VAL A 87 14.77 6.62 -14.40
C VAL A 87 14.49 7.32 -15.73
N GLU A 88 13.27 7.25 -16.27
CA GLU A 88 12.86 7.99 -17.48
C GLU A 88 12.92 9.51 -17.34
N THR A 89 12.82 10.04 -16.11
CA THR A 89 12.90 11.50 -15.88
C THR A 89 14.35 11.99 -15.85
N PHE A 90 15.32 11.10 -15.64
CA PHE A 90 16.74 11.42 -15.53
C PHE A 90 17.57 11.01 -16.76
N ILE A 91 16.96 10.36 -17.76
CA ILE A 91 17.57 10.03 -19.06
C ILE A 91 16.94 10.92 -20.14
#